data_AF-A0A0K9YN64-F1
#
_entry.id   AF-A0A0K9YN64-F1
#
_cell.length_a   1.000
_cell.length_b   1.000
_cell.length_c   1.000
_cell.angle_alpha   90.00
_cell.angle_beta   90.00
_cell.angle_gamma   90.00
#
_symmetry.space_group_name_H-M   'P 1'
#
loop_
_entity.id
_entity.type
_entity.pdbx_description
1 polymer ?
#
loop_
_entity_poly.entity_id
_entity_poly.type
_entity_poly.pdbx_seq_one_letter_code
_entity_poly.pdbx_strand_id
1 'polypeptide(L)'
;MSIRTEYVEVDFKLKLKKDLQENEVICPKCGGTGLQVNDHPYGLKSERGKHNEMFPYKKQTILGCSHCYSGVQTKCQFCQQLMGRSSQCKCDRYKQEQDRKRAERDLERWNKAKKITLTELVKLNNDYLYIDDWDEFYDADDLYEKVRELIEDEELTFEDIKDLRVYVTTIDRITLDAESIVENACENMHEDAYQRIDKNEIEELQESLDRFAEKIQDDTRTYYPDWGTAVVLSPEDFI
;
A
#
# COMPACT_ATOMS: atom_id res chain seq x y z
N MET A 1 27.70 -28.16 -26.20
CA MET A 1 26.96 -28.93 -25.17
C MET A 1 25.77 -29.54 -25.86
N SER A 2 25.45 -30.81 -25.62
CA SER A 2 24.26 -31.43 -26.18
C SER A 2 23.14 -31.36 -25.15
N ILE A 3 21.93 -30.96 -25.57
CA ILE A 3 20.74 -30.98 -24.73
C ILE A 3 20.16 -32.40 -24.75
N ARG A 4 19.88 -32.93 -23.56
CA ARG A 4 19.13 -34.17 -23.37
C ARG A 4 17.77 -33.81 -22.78
N THR A 5 16.70 -34.34 -23.36
CA THR A 5 15.34 -34.17 -22.86
C THR A 5 14.93 -35.44 -22.12
N GLU A 6 14.55 -35.29 -20.85
CA GLU A 6 14.01 -36.37 -20.03
C GLU A 6 12.55 -36.07 -19.70
N TYR A 7 11.72 -37.11 -19.72
CA TYR A 7 10.33 -37.03 -19.30
C TYR A 7 10.22 -37.60 -17.89
N VAL A 8 9.56 -36.86 -17.00
CA VAL A 8 9.26 -37.29 -15.63
C VAL A 8 7.75 -37.40 -15.51
N GLU A 9 7.26 -38.61 -15.24
CA GLU A 9 5.85 -38.85 -14.97
C GLU A 9 5.56 -38.63 -13.48
N VAL A 10 4.50 -37.88 -13.19
CA VAL A 10 4.05 -37.60 -11.82
C VAL A 10 2.62 -38.09 -11.67
N ASP A 11 2.41 -39.12 -10.86
CA ASP A 11 1.08 -39.69 -10.57
C ASP A 11 0.57 -39.19 -9.21
N PHE A 12 -0.54 -38.44 -9.23
CA PHE A 12 -1.20 -37.95 -8.02
C PHE A 12 -2.46 -38.79 -7.73
N LYS A 13 -2.36 -39.73 -6.79
CA LYS A 13 -3.53 -40.48 -6.27
C LYS A 13 -4.15 -39.76 -5.08
N LEU A 14 -4.81 -38.63 -5.33
CA LEU A 14 -5.40 -37.79 -4.28
C LEU A 14 -6.85 -37.41 -4.60
N LYS A 15 -7.66 -37.27 -3.55
CA LYS A 15 -9.02 -36.69 -3.62
C LYS A 15 -9.02 -35.36 -2.88
N LEU A 16 -9.30 -34.27 -3.60
CA LEU A 16 -9.36 -32.93 -3.03
C LEU A 16 -10.82 -32.55 -2.74
N LYS A 17 -11.12 -32.23 -1.48
CA LYS A 17 -12.41 -31.65 -1.07
C LYS A 17 -12.31 -30.12 -1.17
N LYS A 18 -13.35 -29.47 -1.68
CA LYS A 18 -13.49 -28.00 -1.72
C LYS A 18 -14.85 -27.62 -1.14
N ASP A 19 -14.82 -26.85 -0.06
CA ASP A 19 -16.02 -26.24 0.50
C ASP A 19 -16.16 -24.86 -0.17
N LEU A 20 -17.27 -24.63 -0.88
CA LEU A 20 -17.48 -23.42 -1.68
C LEU A 20 -18.55 -22.54 -1.03
N GLN A 21 -18.28 -21.24 -0.97
CA GLN A 21 -19.28 -20.21 -0.65
C GLN A 21 -20.21 -19.94 -1.86
N GLU A 22 -21.30 -19.20 -1.64
CA GLU A 22 -22.33 -18.93 -2.65
C GLU A 22 -21.78 -18.33 -3.96
N ASN A 23 -20.79 -17.45 -3.87
CA ASN A 23 -20.16 -16.79 -5.01
C ASN A 23 -18.85 -17.47 -5.48
N GLU A 24 -18.56 -18.68 -5.03
CA GLU A 24 -17.34 -19.41 -5.39
C GLU A 24 -17.61 -20.52 -6.38
N VAL A 25 -16.64 -20.75 -7.27
CA VAL A 25 -16.65 -21.86 -8.22
C VAL A 25 -15.30 -22.52 -8.34
N ILE A 26 -15.30 -23.77 -8.79
CA ILE A 26 -14.08 -24.45 -9.17
C ILE A 26 -13.40 -23.69 -10.32
N CYS A 27 -12.10 -23.44 -10.15
CA CYS A 27 -11.29 -22.72 -11.12
C CYS A 27 -11.26 -23.50 -12.45
N PRO A 28 -11.77 -22.92 -13.55
CA PRO A 28 -11.86 -23.62 -14.83
C PRO A 28 -10.48 -23.87 -15.47
N LYS A 29 -9.44 -23.13 -15.05
CA LYS A 29 -8.08 -23.26 -15.60
C LYS A 29 -7.31 -24.44 -15.05
N CYS A 30 -7.47 -24.75 -13.76
CA CYS A 30 -6.77 -25.85 -13.11
C CYS A 30 -7.69 -27.01 -12.70
N GLY A 31 -8.99 -26.91 -12.98
CA GLY A 31 -9.98 -27.94 -12.64
C GLY A 31 -10.12 -28.18 -11.13
N GLY A 32 -9.78 -27.20 -10.28
CA GLY A 32 -9.86 -27.34 -8.83
C GLY A 32 -8.60 -27.84 -8.14
N THR A 33 -7.57 -28.22 -8.89
CA THR A 33 -6.29 -28.67 -8.31
C THR A 33 -5.53 -27.53 -7.64
N GLY A 34 -5.69 -26.30 -8.14
CA GLY A 34 -4.89 -25.16 -7.73
C GLY A 34 -3.47 -25.17 -8.27
N LEU A 35 -3.15 -26.08 -9.21
CA LEU A 35 -1.81 -26.25 -9.78
C LEU A 35 -1.84 -26.03 -11.30
N GLN A 36 -0.70 -25.62 -11.85
CA GLN A 36 -0.47 -25.53 -13.29
C GLN A 36 0.98 -25.85 -13.63
N VAL A 37 1.21 -26.39 -14.82
CA VAL A 37 2.58 -26.56 -15.36
C VAL A 37 3.05 -25.23 -15.91
N ASN A 38 4.25 -24.81 -15.51
CA ASN A 38 4.89 -23.59 -15.98
C ASN A 38 6.17 -23.92 -16.77
N ASP A 39 6.28 -23.39 -17.97
CA ASP A 39 7.49 -23.48 -18.79
C ASP A 39 8.44 -22.36 -18.39
N HIS A 40 9.65 -22.71 -17.95
CA HIS A 40 10.75 -21.75 -17.75
C HIS A 40 11.68 -21.78 -18.97
N PRO A 41 11.52 -20.85 -19.93
CA PRO A 41 12.33 -20.83 -21.14
C PRO A 41 13.77 -20.39 -20.86
N TYR A 42 14.74 -20.96 -21.57
CA TYR A 42 16.15 -20.62 -21.49
C TYR A 42 16.89 -20.90 -22.80
N GLY A 43 18.11 -20.37 -22.93
CA GLY A 43 18.96 -20.52 -24.11
C GLY A 43 20.40 -20.84 -23.73
N LEU A 44 21.14 -21.43 -24.66
CA LEU A 44 22.56 -21.75 -24.49
C LEU A 44 23.42 -20.65 -25.13
N LYS A 45 24.43 -20.17 -24.39
CA LYS A 45 25.40 -19.18 -24.91
C LYS A 45 26.06 -19.66 -26.22
N SER A 46 26.32 -20.96 -26.34
CA SER A 46 26.95 -21.59 -27.52
C SER A 46 26.05 -21.67 -28.76
N GLU A 47 24.78 -21.27 -28.65
CA GLU A 47 23.78 -21.37 -29.72
C GLU A 47 23.11 -20.03 -30.05
N ARG A 48 23.73 -18.93 -29.63
CA ARG A 48 23.28 -17.58 -29.96
C ARG A 48 23.23 -17.40 -31.48
N GLY A 49 22.07 -17.02 -32.00
CA GLY A 49 21.83 -16.82 -33.45
C GLY A 49 21.60 -18.09 -34.26
N LYS A 50 21.53 -19.27 -33.63
CA LYS A 50 21.23 -20.55 -34.32
C LYS A 50 19.76 -20.90 -34.38
N HIS A 51 18.94 -20.24 -33.57
CA HIS A 51 17.50 -20.44 -33.49
C HIS A 51 16.78 -19.13 -33.77
N ASN A 52 15.62 -19.21 -34.42
CA ASN A 52 14.75 -18.04 -34.63
C ASN A 52 14.12 -17.56 -33.32
N GLU A 53 13.97 -18.45 -32.34
CA GLU A 53 13.47 -18.14 -30.99
C GLU A 53 14.64 -17.83 -30.04
N MET A 54 14.48 -16.78 -29.22
CA MET A 54 15.50 -16.32 -28.27
C MET A 54 15.80 -17.35 -27.16
N PHE A 55 14.82 -18.16 -26.79
CA PHE A 55 14.90 -19.17 -25.72
C PHE A 55 14.26 -20.50 -26.15
N PRO A 56 14.99 -21.33 -26.91
CA PRO A 56 14.44 -22.53 -27.56
C PRO A 56 14.20 -23.71 -26.60
N TYR A 57 14.74 -23.65 -25.38
CA TYR A 57 14.65 -24.73 -24.40
C TYR A 57 13.78 -24.33 -23.22
N LYS A 58 13.20 -25.32 -22.55
CA LYS A 58 12.28 -25.10 -21.42
C LYS A 58 12.58 -26.08 -20.29
N LYS A 59 12.45 -25.62 -19.05
CA LYS A 59 12.35 -26.47 -17.86
C LYS A 59 10.94 -26.33 -17.31
N GLN A 60 10.22 -27.44 -17.19
CA GLN A 60 8.86 -27.43 -16.68
C GLN A 60 8.86 -27.58 -15.15
N THR A 61 8.04 -26.79 -14.48
CA THR A 61 7.80 -26.89 -13.03
C THR A 61 6.30 -26.89 -12.76
N ILE A 62 5.89 -27.45 -11.63
CA ILE A 62 4.50 -27.37 -11.16
C ILE A 62 4.43 -26.21 -10.18
N LEU A 63 3.59 -25.21 -10.47
CA LEU A 63 3.38 -24.04 -9.63
C LEU A 63 1.90 -23.89 -9.26
N GLY A 64 1.62 -23.03 -8.29
CA GLY A 64 0.25 -22.61 -8.00
C GLY A 64 -0.39 -21.94 -9.22
N CYS A 65 -1.65 -22.29 -9.50
CA CYS A 65 -2.41 -21.76 -10.63
C CYS A 65 -2.53 -20.24 -10.55
N SER A 66 -2.03 -19.51 -11.55
CA SER A 66 -2.00 -18.05 -11.56
C SER A 66 -3.37 -17.37 -11.57
N HIS A 67 -4.43 -18.14 -11.76
CA HIS A 67 -5.80 -17.64 -11.84
C HIS A 67 -6.62 -17.90 -10.58
N CYS A 68 -6.07 -18.57 -9.55
CA CYS A 68 -6.77 -18.84 -8.29
C CYS A 68 -5.80 -19.01 -7.12
N TYR A 69 -6.28 -19.05 -5.88
CA TYR A 69 -5.44 -19.27 -4.70
C TYR A 69 -5.47 -20.73 -4.18
N SER A 70 -6.45 -21.55 -4.57
CA SER A 70 -6.57 -22.95 -4.12
C SER A 70 -7.48 -23.79 -5.02
N GLY A 71 -7.48 -23.54 -6.32
CA GLY A 71 -8.41 -24.20 -7.25
C GLY A 71 -9.84 -23.67 -7.20
N VAL A 72 -10.08 -22.58 -6.47
CA VAL A 72 -11.37 -21.91 -6.34
C VAL A 72 -11.24 -20.47 -6.82
N GLN A 73 -12.24 -20.00 -7.56
CA GLN A 73 -12.36 -18.61 -7.99
C GLN A 73 -13.65 -18.02 -7.45
N THR A 74 -13.56 -16.77 -7.01
CA THR A 74 -14.70 -15.99 -6.57
C THR A 74 -15.28 -15.21 -7.76
N LYS A 75 -16.60 -15.23 -7.87
CA LYS A 75 -17.37 -14.40 -8.79
C LYS A 75 -17.69 -13.07 -8.13
N CYS A 76 -17.73 -12.00 -8.92
CA CYS A 76 -18.26 -10.73 -8.46
C CYS A 76 -19.75 -10.88 -8.17
N GLN A 77 -20.19 -10.46 -6.97
CA GLN A 77 -21.60 -10.49 -6.56
C GLN A 77 -22.53 -9.71 -7.51
N PHE A 78 -22.01 -8.71 -8.23
CA PHE A 78 -22.81 -7.85 -9.10
C PHE A 78 -22.83 -8.30 -10.57
N CYS A 79 -21.66 -8.57 -11.18
CA CYS A 79 -21.57 -8.91 -12.60
C CYS A 79 -21.33 -10.40 -12.86
N GLN A 80 -21.17 -11.21 -11.82
CA GLN A 80 -20.97 -12.67 -11.88
C GLN A 80 -19.71 -13.12 -12.65
N GLN A 81 -18.84 -12.19 -13.02
CA GLN A 81 -17.55 -12.48 -13.64
C GLN A 81 -16.54 -13.01 -12.63
N LEU A 82 -15.68 -13.91 -13.08
CA LEU A 82 -14.60 -14.48 -12.28
C LEU A 82 -13.54 -13.42 -12.00
N MET A 83 -13.22 -13.22 -10.72
CA MET A 83 -12.26 -12.20 -10.29
C MET A 83 -10.80 -12.70 -10.32
N GLY A 84 -10.60 -13.98 -10.64
CA GLY A 84 -9.27 -14.59 -10.68
C GLY A 84 -8.60 -14.54 -9.31
N ARG A 85 -7.41 -13.93 -9.24
CA ARG A 85 -6.72 -13.63 -7.98
C ARG A 85 -6.99 -12.21 -7.45
N SER A 86 -7.80 -11.42 -8.13
CA SER A 86 -8.19 -10.10 -7.66
C SER A 86 -9.26 -10.22 -6.58
N SER A 87 -9.15 -9.42 -5.52
CA SER A 87 -10.25 -9.18 -4.58
C SER A 87 -11.24 -8.12 -5.08
N GLN A 88 -10.91 -7.41 -6.16
CA GLN A 88 -11.67 -6.28 -6.69
C GLN A 88 -12.17 -6.55 -8.11
N CYS A 89 -13.45 -6.25 -8.36
CA CYS A 89 -14.04 -6.27 -9.68
C CYS A 89 -14.01 -4.88 -10.32
N LYS A 90 -13.92 -4.82 -11.65
CA LYS A 90 -13.90 -3.55 -12.40
C LYS A 90 -15.29 -3.08 -12.87
N CYS A 91 -16.36 -3.81 -12.55
CA CYS A 91 -17.70 -3.43 -12.98
C CYS A 91 -18.22 -2.21 -12.20
N ASP A 92 -19.08 -1.41 -12.84
CA ASP A 92 -19.51 -0.12 -12.30
C ASP A 92 -20.26 -0.26 -10.97
N ARG A 93 -21.11 -1.27 -10.83
CA ARG A 93 -21.81 -1.55 -9.55
C ARG A 93 -20.84 -1.87 -8.41
N TYR A 94 -19.75 -2.57 -8.69
CA TYR A 94 -18.73 -2.85 -7.68
C TYR A 94 -18.03 -1.57 -7.26
N LYS A 95 -17.63 -0.72 -8.23
CA LYS A 95 -17.00 0.57 -7.96
C LYS A 95 -17.91 1.46 -7.12
N GLN A 96 -19.17 1.65 -7.54
CA GLN A 96 -20.17 2.44 -6.81
C GLN A 96 -20.35 1.97 -5.37
N GLU A 97 -20.38 0.66 -5.12
CA GLU A 97 -20.49 0.14 -3.76
C GLU A 97 -19.21 0.38 -2.95
N GLN A 98 -18.03 0.27 -3.55
CA GLN A 98 -16.77 0.60 -2.87
C GLN A 98 -16.69 2.09 -2.55
N ASP A 99 -17.09 2.95 -3.48
CA ASP A 99 -17.12 4.40 -3.31
C ASP A 99 -18.10 4.78 -2.21
N ARG A 100 -19.29 4.16 -2.19
CA ARG A 100 -20.27 4.32 -1.09
C ARG A 100 -19.70 3.91 0.25
N LYS A 101 -19.07 2.73 0.35
CA LYS A 101 -18.42 2.26 1.59
C LYS A 101 -17.24 3.13 2.01
N ARG A 102 -16.52 3.73 1.06
CA ARG A 102 -15.44 4.67 1.34
C ARG A 102 -16.04 5.96 1.90
N ALA A 103 -17.00 6.56 1.22
CA ALA A 103 -17.71 7.75 1.69
C ALA A 103 -18.35 7.56 3.07
N GLU A 104 -18.97 6.41 3.33
CA GLU A 104 -19.53 6.07 4.65
C GLU A 104 -18.45 6.03 5.74
N ARG A 105 -17.29 5.42 5.45
CA ARG A 105 -16.15 5.39 6.40
C ARG A 105 -15.55 6.77 6.61
N ASP A 106 -15.42 7.56 5.55
CA ASP A 106 -14.86 8.91 5.63
C ASP A 106 -15.79 9.83 6.43
N LEU A 107 -17.11 9.71 6.25
CA LEU A 107 -18.12 10.42 7.04
C LEU A 107 -18.13 9.94 8.50
N GLU A 108 -18.03 8.64 8.74
CA GLU A 108 -17.93 8.09 10.10
C GLU A 108 -16.68 8.60 10.82
N ARG A 109 -15.53 8.64 10.12
CA ARG A 109 -14.27 9.20 10.60
C ARG A 109 -14.43 10.69 10.93
N TRP A 110 -14.99 11.47 10.01
CA TRP A 110 -15.27 12.89 10.23
C TRP A 110 -16.14 13.12 11.46
N ASN A 111 -17.21 12.34 11.63
CA ASN A 111 -18.14 12.49 12.75
C ASN A 111 -17.54 12.07 14.10
N LYS A 112 -16.58 11.14 14.10
CA LYS A 112 -15.87 10.71 15.31
C LYS A 112 -14.74 11.67 15.72
N ALA A 113 -14.19 12.43 14.79
CA ALA A 113 -13.11 13.37 15.06
C ALA A 113 -13.56 14.47 16.02
N LYS A 114 -12.69 14.84 16.96
CA LYS A 114 -12.90 16.00 17.84
C LYS A 114 -12.91 17.26 16.98
N LYS A 115 -13.99 18.03 17.03
CA LYS A 115 -14.14 19.29 16.31
C LYS A 115 -13.54 20.43 17.11
N ILE A 116 -12.67 21.20 16.46
CA ILE A 116 -12.07 22.43 17.00
C ILE A 116 -12.26 23.57 16.00
N THR A 117 -12.21 24.81 16.46
CA THR A 117 -12.24 26.00 15.58
C THR A 117 -10.82 26.43 15.17
N LEU A 118 -10.70 27.31 14.16
CA LEU A 118 -9.42 27.93 13.81
C LEU A 118 -8.78 28.68 14.98
N THR A 119 -9.57 29.33 15.83
CA THR A 119 -9.05 29.98 17.05
C THR A 119 -8.41 28.99 18.04
N GLU A 120 -8.95 27.77 18.10
CA GLU A 120 -8.38 26.69 18.93
C GLU A 120 -7.15 26.07 18.28
N LEU A 121 -7.12 25.98 16.94
CA LEU A 121 -5.97 25.52 16.17
C LEU A 121 -4.71 26.34 16.47
N VAL A 122 -4.83 27.67 16.52
CA VAL A 122 -3.71 28.58 16.86
C VAL A 122 -3.08 28.21 18.20
N LYS A 123 -3.85 27.69 19.16
CA LYS A 123 -3.33 27.27 20.48
C LYS A 123 -2.57 25.95 20.42
N LEU A 124 -2.81 25.13 19.39
CA LEU A 124 -2.15 23.84 19.20
C LEU A 124 -0.79 23.98 18.50
N ASN A 125 -0.44 25.17 18.00
CA ASN A 125 0.78 25.43 17.24
C ASN A 125 0.97 24.37 16.13
N ASN A 126 -0.10 24.11 15.38
CA ASN A 126 -0.06 23.19 14.26
C ASN A 126 0.36 23.96 13.00
N ASP A 127 1.43 23.50 12.36
CA ASP A 127 2.02 24.18 11.22
C ASP A 127 1.25 23.90 9.91
N TYR A 128 0.62 22.73 9.78
CA TYR A 128 -0.07 22.31 8.56
C TYR A 128 -1.43 21.67 8.83
N LEU A 129 -2.35 21.92 7.91
CA LEU A 129 -3.68 21.32 7.83
C LEU A 129 -3.75 20.40 6.63
N TYR A 130 -4.51 19.31 6.76
CA TYR A 130 -4.80 18.40 5.67
C TYR A 130 -6.27 18.55 5.24
N ILE A 131 -6.49 18.70 3.93
CA ILE A 131 -7.83 18.86 3.34
C ILE A 131 -8.20 17.59 2.59
N ASP A 132 -9.12 16.79 3.16
CA ASP A 132 -9.48 15.46 2.65
C ASP A 132 -10.15 15.51 1.26
N ASP A 133 -10.82 16.62 0.94
CA ASP A 133 -11.49 16.84 -0.34
C ASP A 133 -10.49 17.11 -1.49
N TRP A 134 -9.29 17.61 -1.16
CA TRP A 134 -8.24 17.93 -2.13
C TRP A 134 -7.05 16.96 -2.06
N ASP A 135 -6.96 16.14 -1.02
CA ASP A 135 -5.83 15.23 -0.75
C ASP A 135 -4.49 15.99 -0.64
N GLU A 136 -4.52 17.17 -0.01
CA GLU A 136 -3.41 18.12 0.02
C GLU A 136 -3.20 18.74 1.41
N PHE A 137 -1.98 19.25 1.63
CA PHE A 137 -1.55 19.89 2.86
C PHE A 137 -1.29 21.37 2.63
N TYR A 138 -1.76 22.19 3.56
CA TYR A 138 -1.62 23.65 3.51
C TYR A 138 -1.22 24.15 4.89
N ASP A 139 -0.32 25.14 4.96
CA ASP A 139 -0.29 25.97 6.15
C ASP A 139 -1.54 26.87 6.19
N ALA A 140 -1.74 27.59 7.28
CA ALA A 140 -2.94 28.41 7.42
C ALA A 140 -3.03 29.51 6.33
N ASP A 141 -1.92 30.16 6.01
CA ASP A 141 -1.88 31.29 5.07
C ASP A 141 -2.10 30.79 3.63
N ASP A 142 -1.43 29.71 3.24
CA ASP A 142 -1.61 29.07 1.94
C ASP A 142 -3.05 28.55 1.77
N LEU A 143 -3.67 28.02 2.82
CA LEU A 143 -5.09 27.61 2.80
C LEU A 143 -6.01 28.82 2.57
N TYR A 144 -5.73 29.96 3.22
CA TYR A 144 -6.49 31.19 3.03
C TYR A 144 -6.42 31.69 1.59
N GLU A 145 -5.23 31.72 1.01
CA GLU A 145 -5.04 32.12 -0.39
C GLU A 145 -5.74 31.16 -1.34
N LYS A 146 -5.61 29.85 -1.12
CA LYS A 146 -6.24 28.84 -1.96
C LYS A 146 -7.77 28.91 -1.94
N VAL A 147 -8.38 29.05 -0.76
CA VAL A 147 -9.84 29.17 -0.64
C VAL A 147 -10.33 30.44 -1.33
N ARG A 148 -9.60 31.56 -1.22
CA ARG A 148 -9.97 32.81 -1.91
C ARG A 148 -9.90 32.67 -3.42
N GLU A 149 -8.83 32.08 -3.95
CA GLU A 149 -8.70 31.80 -5.39
C GLU A 149 -9.90 30.98 -5.90
N LEU A 150 -10.26 29.90 -5.21
CA LEU A 150 -11.39 29.05 -5.60
C LEU A 150 -12.75 29.78 -5.54
N ILE A 151 -12.91 30.73 -4.61
CA ILE A 151 -14.12 31.56 -4.54
C ILE A 151 -14.17 32.57 -5.69
N GLU A 152 -13.04 33.20 -6.00
CA GLU A 152 -12.94 34.16 -7.12
C GLU A 152 -13.19 33.49 -8.48
N ASP A 153 -12.75 32.24 -8.64
CA ASP A 153 -12.95 31.44 -9.84
C ASP A 153 -14.34 30.76 -9.91
N GLU A 154 -15.23 31.02 -8.95
CA GLU A 154 -16.57 30.42 -8.83
C GLU A 154 -16.55 28.88 -8.71
N GLU A 155 -15.41 28.28 -8.33
CA GLU A 155 -15.26 26.84 -8.08
C GLU A 155 -15.73 26.43 -6.67
N LEU A 156 -15.80 27.40 -5.76
CA LEU A 156 -16.22 27.21 -4.37
C LEU A 156 -17.09 28.40 -3.92
N THR A 157 -18.17 28.13 -3.18
CA THR A 157 -18.96 29.18 -2.54
C THR A 157 -18.61 29.33 -1.07
N PHE A 158 -18.91 30.48 -0.47
CA PHE A 158 -18.74 30.68 0.97
C PHE A 158 -19.46 29.62 1.83
N GLU A 159 -20.57 29.05 1.36
CA GLU A 159 -21.28 28.01 2.11
C GLU A 159 -20.55 26.66 2.05
N ASP A 160 -19.91 26.35 0.92
CA ASP A 160 -19.17 25.09 0.71
C ASP A 160 -17.95 24.97 1.65
N ILE A 161 -17.43 26.10 2.17
CA ILE A 161 -16.33 26.12 3.16
C ILE A 161 -16.65 25.24 4.38
N LYS A 162 -17.92 25.22 4.80
CA LYS A 162 -18.36 24.45 5.98
C LYS A 162 -18.34 22.94 5.76
N ASP A 163 -18.39 22.51 4.50
CA ASP A 163 -18.40 21.11 4.11
C ASP A 163 -16.99 20.55 3.87
N LEU A 164 -15.97 21.42 3.82
CA LEU A 164 -14.57 21.00 3.72
C LEU A 164 -14.14 20.19 4.94
N ARG A 165 -13.59 18.99 4.68
CA ARG A 165 -13.11 18.09 5.72
C ARG A 165 -11.64 18.37 6.03
N VAL A 166 -11.43 19.29 6.96
CA VAL A 166 -10.10 19.72 7.39
C VAL A 166 -9.66 18.98 8.65
N TYR A 167 -8.46 18.42 8.62
CA TYR A 167 -7.84 17.74 9.74
C TYR A 167 -6.54 18.45 10.14
N VAL A 168 -6.23 18.42 11.43
CA VAL A 168 -4.90 18.85 11.87
C VAL A 168 -3.86 17.80 11.46
N THR A 169 -2.57 18.12 11.55
CA THR A 169 -1.52 17.16 11.23
C THR A 169 -0.73 16.70 12.46
N THR A 170 -0.20 15.49 12.38
CA THR A 170 0.90 15.03 13.22
C THR A 170 2.21 15.08 12.45
N ILE A 171 3.29 15.39 13.14
CA ILE A 171 4.64 15.42 12.57
C ILE A 171 5.32 14.09 12.89
N ASP A 172 5.84 13.43 11.87
CA ASP A 172 6.83 12.39 12.04
C ASP A 172 8.22 12.95 11.74
N ARG A 173 9.21 12.41 12.45
CA ARG A 173 10.61 12.85 12.32
C ARG A 173 11.47 11.64 12.03
N ILE A 174 12.57 11.86 11.32
CA ILE A 174 13.52 10.79 11.08
C ILE A 174 14.02 10.23 12.42
N THR A 175 13.92 8.91 12.54
CA THR A 175 14.50 8.13 13.62
C THR A 175 15.36 7.05 12.99
N LEU A 176 16.48 6.75 13.63
CA LEU A 176 17.43 5.75 13.16
C LEU A 176 17.69 4.81 14.32
N ASP A 177 17.61 3.51 14.07
CA ASP A 177 17.78 2.48 15.08
C ASP A 177 19.11 1.74 14.85
N ALA A 178 20.05 1.95 15.75
CA ALA A 178 21.36 1.30 15.74
C ALA A 178 21.23 -0.22 15.80
N GLU A 179 20.30 -0.77 16.59
CA GLU A 179 20.13 -2.21 16.74
C GLU A 179 19.72 -2.84 15.41
N SER A 180 18.67 -2.30 14.77
CA SER A 180 18.22 -2.76 13.45
C SER A 180 19.31 -2.67 12.38
N ILE A 181 20.11 -1.59 12.38
CA ILE A 181 21.20 -1.41 11.41
C ILE A 181 22.29 -2.48 11.60
N VAL A 182 22.70 -2.71 12.85
CA VAL A 182 23.75 -3.67 13.19
C VAL A 182 23.28 -5.11 12.97
N GLU A 183 22.03 -5.42 13.33
CA GLU A 183 21.41 -6.73 13.09
C GLU A 183 21.36 -7.04 11.59
N ASN A 184 20.89 -6.09 10.77
CA ASN A 184 20.85 -6.25 9.31
C ASN A 184 22.26 -6.48 8.72
N ALA A 185 23.26 -5.75 9.21
CA ALA A 185 24.65 -5.93 8.76
C ALA A 185 25.21 -7.33 9.13
N CYS A 186 24.71 -7.93 10.20
CA CYS A 186 25.13 -9.25 10.67
C CYS A 186 24.34 -10.42 10.03
N GLU A 187 23.24 -10.17 9.32
CA GLU A 187 22.30 -11.20 8.84
C GLU A 187 22.97 -12.31 8.00
N ASN A 188 23.98 -11.96 7.22
CA ASN A 188 24.71 -12.91 6.35
C ASN A 188 26.05 -13.38 6.95
N MET A 189 26.32 -13.04 8.20
CA MET A 189 27.55 -13.43 8.90
C MET A 189 27.34 -14.71 9.72
N HIS A 190 28.34 -15.08 10.51
CA HIS A 190 28.22 -16.18 11.47
C HIS A 190 27.10 -15.86 12.49
N GLU A 191 26.38 -16.88 12.96
CA GLU A 191 25.22 -16.75 13.87
C GLU A 191 25.49 -16.02 15.20
N ASP A 192 26.76 -15.88 15.56
CA ASP A 192 27.24 -15.21 16.78
C ASP A 192 27.77 -13.79 16.50
N ALA A 193 27.78 -13.34 15.25
CA ALA A 193 28.47 -12.11 14.85
C ALA A 193 27.88 -10.89 15.59
N TYR A 194 26.56 -10.82 15.68
CA TYR A 194 25.84 -9.77 16.41
C TYR A 194 26.10 -9.84 17.92
N GLN A 195 26.03 -11.04 18.50
CA GLN A 195 26.14 -11.28 19.95
C GLN A 195 27.54 -10.99 20.50
N ARG A 196 28.55 -10.88 19.62
CA ARG A 196 29.92 -10.49 19.99
C ARG A 196 30.12 -8.98 20.06
N ILE A 197 29.16 -8.19 19.57
CA ILE A 197 29.22 -6.73 19.61
C ILE A 197 28.84 -6.30 21.03
N ASP A 198 29.69 -5.49 21.65
CA ASP A 198 29.43 -4.94 22.97
C ASP A 198 28.24 -3.96 22.89
N LYS A 199 27.30 -4.08 23.83
CA LYS A 199 26.12 -3.22 23.88
C LYS A 199 26.50 -1.73 23.99
N ASN A 200 27.61 -1.42 24.65
CA ASN A 200 28.09 -0.03 24.76
C ASN A 200 28.45 0.57 23.38
N GLU A 201 28.93 -0.25 22.44
CA GLU A 201 29.24 0.21 21.07
C GLU A 201 27.95 0.52 20.28
N ILE A 202 26.88 -0.26 20.52
CA ILE A 202 25.57 0.00 19.93
C ILE A 202 24.96 1.27 20.53
N GLU A 203 25.11 1.50 21.83
CA GLU A 203 24.68 2.73 22.50
C GLU A 203 25.44 3.96 21.97
N GLU A 204 26.76 3.90 21.79
CA GLU A 204 27.56 5.00 21.22
C GLU A 204 27.16 5.29 19.75
N LEU A 205 26.87 4.24 18.97
CA LEU A 205 26.32 4.39 17.63
C LEU A 205 24.96 5.07 17.67
N GLN A 206 24.05 4.64 18.55
CA GLN A 206 22.73 5.24 18.70
C GLN A 206 22.83 6.73 19.00
N GLU A 207 23.68 7.14 19.94
CA GLU A 207 23.88 8.57 20.22
C GLU A 207 24.38 9.36 19.01
N SER A 208 25.23 8.74 18.18
CA SER A 208 25.73 9.37 16.95
C SER A 208 24.64 9.50 15.89
N LEU A 209 23.77 8.50 15.77
CA LEU A 209 22.61 8.52 14.89
C LEU A 209 21.57 9.53 15.36
N ASP A 210 21.30 9.62 16.67
CA ASP A 210 20.39 10.60 17.25
C ASP A 210 20.86 12.03 16.98
N ARG A 211 22.15 12.32 17.20
CA ARG A 211 22.75 13.62 16.87
C ARG A 211 22.67 13.94 15.37
N PHE A 212 22.78 12.92 14.52
CA PHE A 212 22.62 13.11 13.09
C PHE A 212 21.16 13.40 12.72
N ALA A 213 20.23 12.61 13.23
CA ALA A 213 18.79 12.80 13.05
C ALA A 213 18.36 14.20 13.51
N GLU A 214 18.82 14.64 14.69
CA GLU A 214 18.51 15.97 15.23
C GLU A 214 18.95 17.13 14.30
N LYS A 215 20.07 16.96 13.58
CA LYS A 215 20.58 17.98 12.65
C LYS A 215 19.75 18.11 11.38
N ILE A 216 19.17 17.01 10.90
CA ILE A 216 18.42 16.97 9.64
C ILE A 216 16.91 16.85 9.86
N GLN A 217 16.46 16.82 11.12
CA GLN A 217 15.06 16.58 11.45
C GLN A 217 14.16 17.62 10.83
N ASP A 218 14.62 18.86 10.64
CA ASP A 218 13.86 19.96 10.04
C ASP A 218 13.65 19.76 8.54
N ASP A 219 14.66 19.25 7.84
CA ASP A 219 14.59 18.93 6.41
C ASP A 219 13.81 17.64 6.11
N THR A 220 13.61 16.81 7.13
CA THR A 220 12.96 15.49 7.02
C THR A 220 11.61 15.41 7.74
N ARG A 221 11.11 16.54 8.26
CA ARG A 221 9.77 16.60 8.88
C ARG A 221 8.74 16.20 7.85
N THR A 222 7.92 15.21 8.18
CA THR A 222 6.83 14.77 7.33
C THR A 222 5.52 14.92 8.09
N TYR A 223 4.55 15.58 7.46
CA TYR A 223 3.23 15.78 8.02
C TYR A 223 2.30 14.64 7.60
N TYR A 224 1.51 14.16 8.55
CA TYR A 224 0.46 13.17 8.31
C TYR A 224 -0.87 13.68 8.86
N PRO A 225 -2.01 13.34 8.25
CA PRO A 225 -3.30 13.77 8.77
C PRO A 225 -3.61 13.12 10.12
N ASP A 226 -3.98 13.92 11.11
CA ASP A 226 -4.57 13.44 12.37
C ASP A 226 -6.08 13.28 12.21
N TRP A 227 -6.50 12.05 11.91
CA TRP A 227 -7.92 11.72 11.80
C TRP A 227 -8.72 11.85 13.10
N GLY A 228 -8.04 12.02 14.24
CA GLY A 228 -8.66 12.20 15.55
C GLY A 228 -9.15 13.63 15.81
N THR A 229 -8.60 14.63 15.11
CA THR A 229 -8.91 16.04 15.35
C THR A 229 -9.19 16.76 14.04
N ALA A 230 -10.38 17.33 13.93
CA ALA A 230 -10.85 18.04 12.74
C ALA A 230 -11.09 19.52 13.04
N VAL A 231 -10.77 20.37 12.08
CA VAL A 231 -10.99 21.80 12.13
C VAL A 231 -12.29 22.13 11.41
N VAL A 232 -13.17 22.85 12.07
CA VAL A 232 -14.40 23.38 11.46
C VAL A 232 -14.11 24.80 11.02
N LEU A 233 -14.18 25.02 9.71
CA LEU A 233 -14.06 26.34 9.09
C LEU A 233 -15.43 27.02 9.06
N SER A 234 -15.43 28.34 9.22
CA SER A 234 -16.61 29.17 9.03
C SER A 234 -16.35 30.23 7.94
N PRO A 235 -17.40 30.71 7.25
CA PRO A 235 -17.23 31.76 6.24
C PRO A 235 -16.59 33.03 6.81
N GLU A 236 -16.88 33.34 8.08
CA GLU A 236 -16.31 34.48 8.79
C GLU A 236 -14.79 34.38 8.99
N ASP A 237 -14.21 33.17 8.90
CA ASP A 237 -12.77 33.00 8.99
C ASP A 237 -12.06 33.58 7.75
N PHE A 238 -12.74 33.72 6.61
CA PHE A 238 -12.16 34.10 5.31
C PHE A 238 -12.55 35.52 4.83
N ILE A 239 -13.38 36.23 5.61
CA ILE A 239 -13.83 37.62 5.39
C ILE A 239 -12.86 38.60 6.04
#